data_AF-A0A352CUN2-F1
#
_entry.id   AF-A0A352CUN2-F1
#
_cell.length_a   1.000
_cell.length_b   1.000
_cell.length_c   1.000
_cell.angle_alpha   90.00
_cell.angle_beta   90.00
_cell.angle_gamma   90.00
#
_symmetry.space_group_name_H-M   'P 1'
#
loop_
_entity.id
_entity.type
_entity.pdbx_description
1 polymer ?
#
loop_
_entity_poly.entity_id
_entity_poly.type
_entity_poly.pdbx_seq_one_letter_code
_entity_poly.pdbx_strand_id
1 'polypeptide(L)' 'MKAGDKVEVKIEQTGWDGVKREKWMPLTIQGIYPHIIDCVDRIGLHKSYTYWQWNKLKEEGRLHE' A
#
# COMPACT_ATOMS: atom_id res chain seq x y z
N MET A 1 -4.86 9.19 9.07
CA MET A 1 -5.29 7.88 8.57
C MET A 1 -6.68 7.54 9.11
N LYS A 2 -7.65 7.39 8.21
CA LYS A 2 -9.02 6.89 8.43
C LYS A 2 -9.48 6.13 7.18
N ALA A 3 -10.56 5.36 7.28
CA ALA A 3 -11.20 4.78 6.10
C ALA A 3 -11.65 5.89 5.13
N GLY A 4 -11.42 5.70 3.84
CA GLY A 4 -11.63 6.66 2.76
C GLY A 4 -10.41 7.51 2.41
N ASP A 5 -9.33 7.49 3.20
CA ASP A 5 -8.10 8.21 2.86
C ASP A 5 -7.42 7.58 1.63
N LYS A 6 -6.89 8.44 0.75
CA LYS A 6 -6.10 8.04 -0.41
C LYS A 6 -4.63 8.13 -0.04
N VAL A 7 -3.91 7.03 -0.20
CA VAL A 7 -2.47 6.94 0.09
C VAL A 7 -1.72 6.42 -1.13
N GLU A 8 -0.42 6.66 -1.20
CA GLU A 8 0.43 6.08 -2.23
C GLU A 8 1.52 5.21 -1.58
N VAL A 9 1.60 3.95 -2.01
CA VAL A 9 2.61 3.00 -1.54
C VAL A 9 3.59 2.69 -2.66
N LYS A 10 4.89 2.79 -2.39
CA LYS A 10 5.94 2.39 -3.32
C LYS A 10 6.11 0.88 -3.28
N ILE A 11 5.66 0.19 -4.31
CA ILE A 11 5.81 -1.26 -4.45
C ILE A 11 6.87 -1.61 -5.50
N GLU A 12 7.54 -2.74 -5.29
CA GLU A 12 8.36 -3.37 -6.31
C GLU A 12 7.47 -4.25 -7.19
N GLN A 13 7.49 -4.01 -8.50
CA GLN A 13 6.82 -4.83 -9.49
C GLN A 13 7.88 -5.48 -10.37
N THR A 14 7.86 -6.81 -10.46
CA THR A 14 8.72 -7.54 -11.39
C THR A 14 8.01 -7.59 -12.74
N GLY A 15 8.65 -7.00 -13.76
CA GLY A 15 8.15 -7.05 -15.12
C GLY A 15 8.28 -8.45 -15.73
N TRP A 16 7.62 -8.67 -16.87
CA TRP A 16 7.74 -9.93 -17.62
C TRP A 16 9.17 -10.15 -18.16
N ASP A 17 9.93 -9.07 -18.30
CA ASP A 17 11.36 -9.05 -18.60
C ASP A 17 12.26 -9.47 -17.41
N GLY A 18 11.67 -9.78 -16.25
CA GLY A 18 12.40 -10.10 -15.02
C GLY A 18 13.00 -8.86 -14.33
N VAL A 19 12.80 -7.66 -14.89
CA VAL A 19 13.34 -6.42 -14.35
C VAL A 19 12.43 -5.93 -13.23
N LYS A 20 13.02 -5.72 -12.05
CA LYS A 20 12.34 -5.10 -10.91
C LYS A 20 12.26 -3.60 -11.13
N ARG A 21 11.04 -3.07 -11.09
CA ARG A 21 10.78 -1.62 -11.15
C ARG A 21 10.00 -1.22 -9.92
N GLU A 22 10.40 -0.11 -9.33
CA GLU A 22 9.62 0.50 -8.26
C GLU A 22 8.57 1.44 -8.85
N LYS A 23 7.35 1.37 -8.34
CA LYS A 23 6.26 2.24 -8.77
C LYS A 23 5.42 2.67 -7.57
N TRP A 24 5.02 3.93 -7.56
CA TRP A 24 4.01 4.44 -6.65
C TRP A 24 2.64 3.91 -7.07
N MET A 25 2.03 3.16 -6.16
CA MET A 25 0.71 2.59 -6.33
C MET A 25 -0.29 3.35 -5.45
N PRO A 26 -1.26 4.04 -6.06
CA PRO A 26 -2.30 4.72 -5.32
C PRO A 26 -3.29 3.69 -4.77
N LEU A 27 -3.57 3.80 -3.48
CA LEU A 27 -4.48 2.96 -2.71
C LEU A 27 -5.48 3.83 -1.96
N THR A 28 -6.64 3.27 -1.65
CA THR A 28 -7.66 3.88 -0.79
C THR A 28 -7.88 2.98 0.40
N ILE A 29 -7.80 3.50 1.61
CA ILE A 29 -8.03 2.73 2.84
C ILE A 29 -9.53 2.39 2.91
N GLN A 30 -9.85 1.10 2.87
CA GLN A 30 -11.22 0.62 3.02
C GLN A 30 -11.60 0.41 4.48
N GLY A 31 -10.68 -0.15 5.27
CA GLY A 31 -10.94 -0.49 6.66
C GLY A 31 -9.67 -0.53 7.51
N ILE A 32 -9.82 -0.15 8.77
CA ILE A 32 -8.75 -0.23 9.77
C ILE A 32 -9.23 -1.20 10.85
N TYR A 33 -8.58 -2.34 10.94
CA TYR A 33 -8.91 -3.42 11.86
C TYR A 33 -7.83 -3.52 12.96
N PRO A 34 -8.04 -4.31 14.03
CA PRO A 34 -7.10 -4.37 15.16
C PRO A 34 -5.66 -4.77 14.82
N HIS A 35 -5.43 -5.49 13.70
CA HIS A 35 -4.10 -5.94 13.30
C HIS A 35 -3.72 -5.65 11.85
N ILE A 36 -4.69 -5.21 11.04
CA ILE A 36 -4.52 -5.01 9.61
C ILE A 36 -5.17 -3.70 9.14
N ILE A 37 -4.58 -3.10 8.13
CA ILE A 37 -5.11 -1.99 7.37
C ILE A 37 -5.44 -2.55 6.00
N ASP A 38 -6.72 -2.52 5.64
CA ASP A 38 -7.19 -2.98 4.34
C ASP A 38 -7.30 -1.80 3.37
N CYS A 39 -6.68 -1.96 2.21
CA CYS A 39 -6.62 -0.96 1.17
C CYS A 39 -7.13 -1.56 -0.14
N VAL A 40 -7.75 -0.73 -0.98
CA VAL A 40 -8.12 -1.10 -2.35
C VAL A 40 -7.36 -0.24 -3.34
N ASP A 41 -6.96 -0.81 -4.46
CA ASP A 41 -6.40 -0.05 -5.56
C ASP A 41 -7.46 0.52 -6.52
N ARG A 42 -7.01 1.18 -7.59
CA ARG A 42 -7.89 1.77 -8.61
C ARG A 42 -8.70 0.75 -9.41
N ILE A 43 -8.29 -0.51 -9.44
CA ILE A 43 -8.95 -1.58 -10.19
C ILE A 43 -9.78 -2.50 -9.27
N GLY A 44 -9.88 -2.18 -7.98
CA GLY A 44 -10.68 -2.93 -7.02
C GLY A 44 -9.94 -4.10 -6.36
N LEU A 45 -8.62 -4.22 -6.53
CA LEU A 45 -7.86 -5.27 -5.83
C LEU A 45 -7.55 -4.86 -4.40
N HIS A 46 -7.86 -5.76 -3.48
CA HIS A 46 -7.57 -5.58 -2.05
C HIS A 46 -6.11 -5.90 -1.75
N LYS A 47 -5.53 -5.07 -0.88
CA LYS A 47 -4.22 -5.24 -0.28
C LYS A 47 -4.32 -4.96 1.20
N SER A 48 -4.03 -5.97 2.01
CA SER A 48 -4.02 -5.84 3.45
C SER A 48 -2.58 -5.77 3.97
N TYR A 49 -2.33 -4.82 4.87
CA TYR A 49 -1.03 -4.63 5.51
C TYR A 49 -1.18 -4.81 7.01
N THR A 50 -0.26 -5.51 7.66
CA THR A 50 -0.19 -5.44 9.13
C THR A 50 0.28 -4.04 9.57
N TYR A 51 -0.02 -3.64 10.80
CA TYR A 51 0.50 -2.36 11.32
C TYR A 51 2.03 -2.29 11.26
N TRP A 52 2.71 -3.41 11.49
CA TRP A 52 4.16 -3.45 11.36
C TRP A 52 4.61 -3.17 9.92
N GLN A 53 4.00 -3.83 8.93
CA GLN A 53 4.29 -3.55 7.51
C GLN A 53 4.02 -2.09 7.15
N TRP A 54 2.91 -1.53 7.64
CA TRP A 54 2.53 -0.15 7.38
C TRP A 54 3.52 0.85 7.98
N ASN A 55 3.91 0.65 9.24
CA ASN A 55 4.90 1.51 9.90
C ASN A 55 6.27 1.39 9.23
N LYS A 56 6.67 0.19 8.83
CA LYS A 56 7.91 -0.01 8.07
C LYS A 56 7.90 0.77 6.75
N LEU A 57 6.76 0.79 6.03
CA LEU A 57 6.62 1.60 4.81
C LEU A 57 6.73 3.11 5.09
N LYS A 58 6.23 3.59 6.24
CA LYS A 58 6.41 4.99 6.67
C LYS A 58 7.86 5.32 6.96
N GLU A 59 8.53 4.47 7.74
CA GLU A 59 9.93 4.65 8.13
C GLU A 59 10.87 4.65 6.92
N GLU A 60 10.61 3.78 5.93
CA GLU A 60 11.37 3.69 4.69
C GLU A 60 11.06 4.83 3.69
N GLY A 61 10.11 5.73 3.99
CA GLY A 61 9.66 6.77 3.06
C GLY A 61 8.95 6.20 1.82
N ARG A 62 8.33 5.03 1.95
CA ARG A 62 7.63 4.28 0.89
C ARG A 62 6.11 4.36 1.01
N LEU A 63 5.60 5.13 1.95
CA LEU A 63 4.18 5.45 2.11
C LEU A 63 4.02 6.97 2.18
N HIS A 64 3.18 7.52 1.31
CA HIS A 64 2.71 8.90 1.39
C HIS A 64 1.21 8.89 1.73
N GLU A 65 0.83 9.60 2.81
CA GLU A 65 -0.54 9.71 3.33
C GLU A 65 -1.19 11.07 3.01
#